data_AF-A0A2A2HP33-F1
#
_entry.id   AF-A0A2A2HP33-F1
#
_cell.length_a   1.000
_cell.length_b   1.000
_cell.length_c   1.000
_cell.angle_alpha   90.00
_cell.angle_beta   90.00
_cell.angle_gamma   90.00
#
_symmetry.space_group_name_H-M   'P 1'
#
loop_
_entity.id
_entity.type
_entity.pdbx_description
1 polymer ?
#
loop_
_entity_poly.entity_id
_entity_poly.type
_entity_poly.pdbx_seq_one_letter_code
_entity_poly.pdbx_strand_id
1 'polypeptide(L)'
;MLIPIFGWLILFGYLARLVNEFIEGRYEGPIKLNIMDDMSLGFTIFLKSLPFIIVYVILISAVSYVSETFGILLNLLLSFFIIPILQVNFYRKQTIESYFEFDILNIVKDNLGSYVVVILKQYALAIIFLVLSVVLIGIPALFFTGTIFIANFYGKCTEAKNIFVSKPEYEDQVPV
;
A
#
# COMPACT_ATOMS: atom_id res chain seq x y z
N MET A 1 6.26 -17.36 -23.77
CA MET A 1 5.92 -17.54 -22.34
C MET A 1 6.56 -16.51 -21.39
N LEU A 2 7.39 -15.55 -21.85
CA LEU A 2 7.99 -14.52 -20.99
C LEU A 2 7.11 -13.26 -20.79
N ILE A 3 6.21 -12.97 -21.74
CA ILE A 3 5.31 -11.81 -21.72
C ILE A 3 4.46 -11.69 -20.44
N PRO A 4 3.92 -12.78 -19.84
CA PRO A 4 3.14 -12.68 -18.60
C PRO A 4 3.96 -12.17 -17.42
N ILE A 5 5.24 -12.53 -17.33
CA ILE A 5 6.12 -12.16 -16.19
C ILE A 5 6.50 -10.68 -16.29
N PHE A 6 6.91 -10.22 -17.48
CA PHE A 6 7.27 -8.82 -17.69
C PHE A 6 6.08 -7.88 -17.50
N GLY A 7 4.87 -8.29 -17.88
CA GLY A 7 3.66 -7.53 -17.64
C GLY A 7 3.45 -7.22 -16.15
N TRP A 8 3.58 -8.22 -15.28
CA TRP A 8 3.44 -8.02 -13.82
C TRP A 8 4.51 -7.10 -13.24
N LEU A 9 5.75 -7.21 -13.71
CA LEU A 9 6.83 -6.30 -13.27
C LEU A 9 6.52 -4.86 -13.64
N ILE A 10 6.10 -4.59 -14.88
CA ILE A 10 5.69 -3.25 -15.31
C ILE A 10 4.54 -2.73 -14.43
N LEU A 11 3.54 -3.56 -14.14
CA LEU A 11 2.40 -3.17 -13.30
C LEU A 11 2.84 -2.84 -11.87
N PHE A 12 3.77 -3.58 -11.27
CA PHE A 12 4.29 -3.29 -9.93
C PHE A 12 5.02 -1.95 -9.86
N GLY A 13 5.87 -1.64 -10.85
CA GLY A 13 6.56 -0.35 -10.89
C GLY A 13 5.59 0.81 -11.07
N TYR A 14 4.64 0.66 -12.01
CA TYR A 14 3.61 1.67 -12.22
C TYR A 14 2.75 1.89 -10.97
N LEU A 15 2.35 0.81 -10.28
CA LEU A 15 1.59 0.85 -9.04
C LEU A 15 2.33 1.64 -7.96
N ALA A 16 3.62 1.41 -7.79
CA ALA A 16 4.41 2.12 -6.79
C ALA A 16 4.58 3.60 -7.11
N ARG A 17 4.74 3.99 -8.37
CA ARG A 17 4.73 5.41 -8.78
C ARG A 17 3.36 6.03 -8.49
N LEU A 18 2.28 5.35 -8.86
CA LEU A 18 0.92 5.79 -8.60
C LEU A 18 0.64 6.01 -7.12
N VAL A 19 1.03 5.05 -6.27
CA VAL A 19 0.90 5.16 -4.82
C VAL A 19 1.62 6.38 -4.28
N ASN A 20 2.83 6.67 -4.76
CA ASN A 20 3.58 7.85 -4.32
C ASN A 20 2.89 9.17 -4.70
N GLU A 21 2.31 9.29 -5.91
CA GLU A 21 1.54 10.49 -6.29
C GLU A 21 0.32 10.72 -5.37
N PHE A 22 -0.33 9.64 -4.90
CA PHE A 22 -1.43 9.75 -3.94
C PHE A 22 -0.98 10.06 -2.51
N ILE A 23 0.18 9.55 -2.10
CA ILE A 23 0.78 9.88 -0.80
C ILE A 23 1.12 11.37 -0.74
N GLU A 24 1.72 11.88 -1.81
CA GLU A 24 2.21 13.27 -1.89
C GLU A 24 1.12 14.28 -2.27
N GLY A 25 -0.11 13.81 -2.52
CA GLY A 25 -1.24 14.66 -2.90
C GLY A 25 -1.10 15.33 -4.26
N ARG A 26 -0.20 14.85 -5.12
CA ARG A 26 0.11 15.43 -6.45
C ARG A 26 -0.61 14.73 -7.61
N TYR A 27 -1.49 13.77 -7.31
CA TYR A 27 -2.26 13.08 -8.33
C TYR A 27 -3.26 14.02 -9.03
N GLU A 28 -2.89 14.48 -10.23
CA GLU A 28 -3.73 15.34 -11.09
C GLU A 28 -4.40 14.58 -12.25
N GLY A 29 -3.99 13.34 -12.51
CA GLY A 29 -4.52 12.54 -13.60
C GLY A 29 -3.74 11.25 -13.87
N PRO A 30 -4.11 10.49 -14.91
CA PRO A 30 -3.46 9.24 -15.25
C PRO A 30 -1.97 9.45 -15.53
N ILE A 31 -1.12 8.70 -14.81
CA ILE A 31 0.33 8.71 -15.03
C ILE A 31 0.63 7.98 -16.34
N LYS A 32 1.56 8.50 -17.13
CA LYS A 32 1.99 7.80 -18.34
C LYS A 32 2.82 6.56 -17.96
N LEU A 33 2.41 5.41 -18.48
CA LEU A 33 3.18 4.17 -18.39
C LEU A 33 4.51 4.35 -19.12
N ASN A 34 5.63 4.11 -18.42
CA ASN A 34 6.94 4.03 -19.04
C ASN A 34 7.46 2.62 -18.85
N ILE A 35 7.35 1.81 -19.90
CA ILE A 35 7.64 0.37 -19.86
C ILE A 35 9.01 0.07 -19.25
N MET A 36 10.06 0.81 -19.63
CA MET A 36 11.41 0.52 -19.17
C MET A 36 11.60 0.88 -17.69
N ASP A 37 11.20 2.09 -17.31
CA ASP A 37 11.34 2.58 -15.94
C ASP A 37 10.47 1.77 -14.98
N ASP A 38 9.22 1.49 -15.36
CA ASP A 38 8.26 0.71 -14.58
C ASP A 38 8.71 -0.75 -14.43
N MET A 39 9.27 -1.36 -15.47
CA MET A 39 9.79 -2.72 -15.37
C MET A 39 10.98 -2.80 -14.40
N SER A 40 11.93 -1.86 -14.51
CA SER A 40 13.11 -1.80 -13.63
C SER A 40 12.72 -1.57 -12.17
N LEU A 41 11.82 -0.62 -11.93
CA LEU A 41 11.28 -0.34 -10.61
C LEU A 41 10.51 -1.54 -10.05
N GLY A 42 9.63 -2.13 -10.85
CA GLY A 42 8.84 -3.28 -10.45
C GLY A 42 9.69 -4.52 -10.14
N PHE A 43 10.76 -4.74 -10.89
CA PHE A 43 11.76 -5.77 -10.59
C PHE A 43 12.45 -5.51 -9.24
N THR A 44 12.84 -4.27 -8.98
CA THR A 44 13.46 -3.87 -7.71
C THR A 44 12.51 -4.08 -6.53
N ILE A 45 11.24 -3.68 -6.69
CA ILE A 45 10.18 -3.85 -5.71
C ILE A 45 9.91 -5.33 -5.44
N PHE A 46 9.81 -6.13 -6.50
CA PHE A 46 9.63 -7.58 -6.39
C PHE A 46 10.77 -8.24 -5.62
N LEU A 47 12.03 -7.95 -5.96
CA LEU A 47 13.18 -8.51 -5.24
C LEU A 47 13.19 -8.10 -3.76
N LYS A 48 12.91 -6.82 -3.47
CA LYS A 48 12.92 -6.29 -2.11
C LYS A 48 11.72 -6.76 -1.27
N SER A 49 10.63 -7.23 -1.88
CA SER A 49 9.49 -7.78 -1.15
C SER A 49 9.69 -9.25 -0.77
N LEU A 50 10.58 -9.99 -1.44
CA LEU A 50 10.81 -11.42 -1.19
C LEU A 50 11.10 -11.75 0.28
N PRO A 51 11.98 -11.03 1.02
CA PRO A 51 12.23 -11.34 2.43
C PRO A 51 10.96 -11.30 3.28
N PHE A 52 10.11 -10.29 3.06
CA PHE A 52 8.83 -10.17 3.77
C PHE A 52 7.86 -11.29 3.38
N ILE A 53 7.75 -11.61 2.09
CA ILE A 53 6.89 -12.70 1.60
C ILE A 53 7.31 -14.03 2.22
N ILE A 54 8.61 -14.32 2.29
CA ILE A 54 9.14 -15.55 2.89
C ILE A 54 8.78 -15.62 4.38
N VAL A 55 9.04 -14.55 5.14
CA VAL A 55 8.69 -14.49 6.57
C VAL A 55 7.19 -14.66 6.79
N TYR A 56 6.36 -13.99 5.97
CA TYR A 56 4.91 -14.09 6.04
C TYR A 56 4.41 -15.52 5.80
N VAL A 57 4.89 -16.18 4.74
CA VAL A 57 4.49 -17.55 4.40
C VAL A 57 4.91 -18.52 5.50
N ILE A 58 6.12 -18.39 6.05
CA ILE A 58 6.59 -19.21 7.17
C ILE A 58 5.71 -19.02 8.40
N LEU A 59 5.40 -17.77 8.75
CA LEU A 59 4.53 -17.44 9.89
C LEU A 59 3.16 -18.08 9.76
N ILE A 60 2.48 -17.88 8.62
CA ILE A 60 1.14 -18.43 8.40
C ILE A 60 1.18 -19.97 8.38
N SER A 61 2.19 -20.57 7.75
CA SER A 61 2.34 -22.03 7.71
C SER A 61 2.56 -22.62 9.09
N ALA A 62 3.41 -21.99 9.91
CA ALA A 62 3.69 -22.45 11.28
C ALA A 62 2.45 -22.38 12.17
N VAL A 63 1.68 -21.29 12.08
CA VAL A 63 0.42 -21.16 12.86
C VAL A 63 -0.63 -22.15 12.38
N SER A 64 -0.78 -22.31 11.07
CA SER A 64 -1.74 -23.25 10.46
C SER A 64 -1.42 -24.70 10.80
N TYR A 65 -0.15 -25.04 10.98
CA TYR A 65 0.28 -26.37 11.42
C TYR A 65 -0.23 -26.71 12.83
N VAL A 66 -0.28 -25.72 13.74
CA VAL A 66 -0.79 -25.90 15.11
C VAL A 66 -2.32 -25.89 15.13
N SER A 67 -2.93 -24.94 14.41
CA SER A 67 -4.38 -24.83 14.29
C SER A 67 -4.74 -24.18 12.96
N GLU A 68 -5.35 -24.97 12.08
CA GLU A 68 -5.77 -24.51 10.76
C GLU A 68 -6.77 -23.34 10.85
N THR A 69 -7.78 -23.46 11.71
CA THR A 69 -8.78 -22.40 11.91
C THR A 69 -8.15 -21.10 12.38
N PHE A 70 -7.20 -21.18 13.33
CA PHE A 70 -6.51 -20.00 13.80
C PHE A 70 -5.58 -19.40 12.74
N GLY A 71 -4.90 -20.25 11.95
CA GLY A 71 -4.09 -19.83 10.80
C GLY A 71 -4.90 -19.08 9.75
N ILE A 72 -6.09 -19.58 9.42
CA ILE A 72 -7.04 -18.91 8.50
C ILE A 72 -7.45 -17.54 9.06
N LEU A 73 -7.84 -17.48 10.33
CA LEU A 73 -8.25 -16.23 10.96
C LEU A 73 -7.11 -15.21 11.00
N LEU A 74 -5.90 -15.64 11.36
CA LEU A 74 -4.72 -14.77 11.38
C LEU A 74 -4.38 -14.25 9.98
N ASN A 75 -4.37 -15.11 8.96
CA ASN A 75 -4.14 -14.72 7.57
C ASN A 75 -5.17 -13.69 7.12
N LEU A 76 -6.45 -13.88 7.45
CA LEU A 76 -7.50 -12.93 7.13
C LEU A 76 -7.25 -11.58 7.82
N LEU A 77 -6.96 -11.57 9.12
CA LEU A 77 -6.71 -10.32 9.85
C LEU A 77 -5.47 -9.57 9.33
N LEU A 78 -4.37 -10.28 9.07
CA LEU A 78 -3.15 -9.67 8.55
C LEU A 78 -3.34 -9.14 7.14
N SER A 79 -3.89 -9.94 6.23
CA SER A 79 -4.09 -9.54 4.83
C SER A 79 -5.09 -8.39 4.67
N PHE A 80 -6.11 -8.31 5.52
CA PHE A 80 -7.11 -7.24 5.46
C PHE A 80 -6.65 -5.94 6.13
N PHE A 81 -6.01 -6.01 7.30
CA PHE A 81 -5.78 -4.81 8.11
C PHE A 81 -4.32 -4.36 8.16
N ILE A 82 -3.37 -5.30 8.13
CA ILE A 82 -1.96 -5.01 8.43
C ILE A 82 -1.12 -4.91 7.16
N ILE A 83 -1.23 -5.88 6.26
CA ILE A 83 -0.45 -5.91 5.02
C ILE A 83 -0.71 -4.69 4.13
N PRO A 84 -1.95 -4.18 3.95
CA PRO A 84 -2.18 -3.05 3.04
C PRO A 84 -1.39 -1.78 3.42
N ILE A 85 -1.34 -1.45 4.72
CA ILE A 85 -0.60 -0.27 5.18
C ILE A 85 0.92 -0.48 5.12
N LEU A 86 1.41 -1.68 5.45
CA LEU A 86 2.83 -2.02 5.30
C LEU A 86 3.28 -1.99 3.83
N GLN A 87 2.43 -2.47 2.92
CA GLN A 87 2.68 -2.43 1.48
C GLN A 87 2.77 -1.00 0.96
N VAL A 88 1.92 -0.09 1.44
CA VAL A 88 2.01 1.33 1.09
C VAL A 88 3.28 1.97 1.65
N ASN A 89 3.65 1.69 2.90
CA ASN A 89 4.93 2.15 3.48
C ASN A 89 6.13 1.65 2.66
N PHE A 90 6.07 0.39 2.22
CA PHE A 90 7.08 -0.18 1.34
C PHE A 90 7.13 0.49 -0.03
N TYR A 91 6.01 0.78 -0.68
CA TYR A 91 6.03 1.52 -1.94
C TYR A 91 6.56 2.94 -1.79
N ARG A 92 6.36 3.56 -0.62
CA ARG A 92 6.92 4.88 -0.30
C ARG A 92 8.44 4.85 -0.13
N LYS A 93 8.95 3.93 0.69
CA LYS A 93 10.37 3.90 1.08
C LYS A 93 11.24 3.03 0.18
N GLN A 94 10.66 2.01 -0.45
CA GLN A 94 11.31 1.07 -1.36
C GLN A 94 12.56 0.39 -0.75
N THR A 95 12.56 0.17 0.57
CA THR A 95 13.60 -0.58 1.30
C THR A 95 13.02 -1.87 1.88
N ILE A 96 13.83 -2.91 2.04
CA ILE A 96 13.36 -4.17 2.64
C ILE A 96 12.82 -3.92 4.05
N GLU A 97 13.52 -3.09 4.83
CA GLU A 97 13.18 -2.74 6.22
C GLU A 97 11.79 -2.12 6.34
N SER A 98 11.36 -1.32 5.38
CA SER A 98 10.06 -0.64 5.43
C SER A 98 8.84 -1.57 5.46
N TYR A 99 8.97 -2.82 5.01
CA TYR A 99 7.92 -3.83 5.20
C TYR A 99 7.79 -4.31 6.65
N PHE A 100 8.85 -4.19 7.44
CA PHE A 100 8.93 -4.63 8.83
C PHE A 100 8.80 -3.48 9.83
N GLU A 101 8.59 -2.24 9.36
CA GLU A 101 8.35 -1.08 10.21
C GLU A 101 6.91 -1.08 10.76
N PHE A 102 6.67 -1.87 11.80
CA PHE A 102 5.36 -1.98 12.43
C PHE A 102 4.92 -0.72 13.17
N ASP A 103 5.80 0.26 13.38
CA ASP A 103 5.45 1.56 13.97
C ASP A 103 4.41 2.32 13.13
N ILE A 104 4.31 2.02 11.82
CA ILE A 104 3.26 2.59 10.97
C ILE A 104 1.85 2.20 11.42
N LEU A 105 1.71 1.10 12.16
CA LEU A 105 0.43 0.67 12.74
C LEU A 105 -0.06 1.63 13.82
N ASN A 106 0.81 2.44 14.43
CA ASN A 106 0.38 3.49 15.35
C ASN A 106 -0.52 4.51 14.64
N ILE A 107 -0.24 4.81 13.38
CA ILE A 107 -1.09 5.73 12.58
C ILE A 107 -2.49 5.15 12.40
N VAL A 108 -2.56 3.85 12.13
CA VAL A 108 -3.84 3.13 12.02
C VAL A 108 -4.56 3.13 13.36
N LYS A 109 -3.86 2.84 14.45
CA LYS A 109 -4.39 2.84 15.82
C LYS A 109 -4.95 4.21 16.23
N ASP A 110 -4.25 5.29 15.89
CA ASP A 110 -4.65 6.66 16.22
C ASP A 110 -5.84 7.12 15.36
N ASN A 111 -6.06 6.49 14.20
CA ASN A 111 -7.09 6.87 13.22
C ASN A 111 -7.97 5.67 12.80
N LEU A 112 -8.30 4.78 13.74
CA LEU A 112 -9.00 3.52 13.44
C LEU A 112 -10.30 3.73 12.64
N GLY A 113 -11.12 4.69 13.04
CA GLY A 113 -12.39 4.97 12.36
C GLY A 113 -12.18 5.35 10.89
N SER A 114 -11.23 6.24 10.61
CA SER A 114 -10.89 6.64 9.25
C SER A 114 -10.28 5.49 8.45
N TYR A 115 -9.41 4.69 9.07
CA TYR A 115 -8.79 3.54 8.41
C TYR A 115 -9.82 2.47 8.04
N VAL A 116 -10.77 2.15 8.92
CA VAL A 116 -11.86 1.21 8.63
C VAL A 116 -12.70 1.70 7.45
N VAL A 117 -13.02 3.00 7.38
CA VAL A 117 -13.75 3.57 6.24
C VAL A 117 -12.94 3.44 4.94
N VAL A 118 -11.63 3.63 4.98
CA VAL A 118 -10.73 3.48 3.83
C VAL A 118 -10.73 2.03 3.32
N ILE A 119 -10.62 1.06 4.24
CA ILE A 119 -10.69 -0.37 3.93
C ILE A 119 -12.07 -0.75 3.34
N LEU A 120 -13.16 -0.25 3.91
CA LEU A 120 -14.50 -0.50 3.39
C LEU A 120 -14.68 0.06 1.97
N LYS A 121 -14.17 1.27 1.69
CA LYS A 121 -14.17 1.85 0.34
C LYS A 121 -13.40 1.00 -0.65
N GLN A 122 -12.24 0.49 -0.23
CA GLN A 122 -11.41 -0.41 -1.03
C GLN A 122 -12.20 -1.65 -1.45
N TYR A 123 -12.87 -2.34 -0.51
CA TYR A 123 -13.63 -3.55 -0.82
C TYR A 123 -14.91 -3.29 -1.61
N ALA A 124 -15.63 -2.21 -1.30
CA ALA A 124 -16.80 -1.82 -2.09
C ALA A 124 -16.43 -1.61 -3.56
N LEU A 125 -15.31 -0.93 -3.81
CA LEU A 125 -14.82 -0.70 -5.16
C LEU A 125 -14.27 -1.97 -5.81
N ALA A 126 -13.63 -2.84 -5.04
CA ALA A 126 -13.20 -4.15 -5.53
C ALA A 126 -14.38 -5.00 -6.02
N ILE A 127 -15.50 -5.01 -5.31
CA ILE A 127 -16.71 -5.73 -5.75
C ILE A 127 -17.23 -5.17 -7.08
N ILE A 128 -17.26 -3.84 -7.23
CA ILE A 128 -17.67 -3.18 -8.49
C ILE A 128 -16.74 -3.60 -9.64
N PHE A 129 -15.43 -3.57 -9.43
CA PHE A 129 -14.48 -3.96 -10.49
C PHE A 129 -14.44 -5.46 -10.76
N LEU A 130 -14.77 -6.29 -9.78
CA LEU A 130 -14.96 -7.72 -10.00
C LEU A 130 -16.10 -7.97 -10.99
N VAL A 131 -17.22 -7.27 -10.86
CA VAL A 131 -18.33 -7.34 -11.85
C VAL A 131 -17.87 -6.81 -13.22
N LEU A 132 -17.14 -5.71 -13.25
CA LEU A 132 -16.59 -5.13 -14.48
C LEU A 132 -15.42 -5.94 -15.09
N SER A 133 -14.94 -6.98 -14.42
CA SER A 133 -13.87 -7.85 -14.95
C SER A 133 -14.34 -8.65 -16.16
N VAL A 134 -15.65 -8.83 -16.33
CA VAL A 134 -16.26 -9.38 -17.56
C VAL A 134 -15.88 -8.56 -18.79
N VAL A 135 -15.68 -7.25 -18.64
CA VAL A 135 -15.33 -6.32 -19.73
C VAL A 135 -13.81 -6.13 -19.83
N LEU A 136 -12.99 -6.99 -19.21
CA LEU A 136 -11.52 -6.98 -19.16
C LEU A 136 -10.89 -5.75 -18.45
N ILE A 137 -11.59 -4.61 -18.39
CA ILE A 137 -11.17 -3.40 -17.68
C ILE A 137 -11.18 -3.55 -16.16
N GLY A 138 -11.97 -4.49 -15.61
CA GLY A 138 -12.06 -4.71 -14.17
C GLY A 138 -10.78 -5.29 -13.56
N ILE A 139 -10.00 -6.09 -14.30
CA ILE A 139 -8.80 -6.75 -13.76
C ILE A 139 -7.70 -5.74 -13.43
N PRO A 140 -7.30 -4.82 -14.33
CA PRO A 140 -6.36 -3.76 -13.97
C PRO A 140 -6.89 -2.85 -12.86
N ALA A 141 -8.18 -2.51 -12.92
CA ALA A 141 -8.80 -1.63 -11.94
C ALA A 141 -8.79 -2.21 -10.52
N LEU A 142 -9.04 -3.52 -10.36
CA LEU A 142 -8.90 -4.25 -9.10
C LEU A 142 -7.49 -4.10 -8.52
N PHE A 143 -6.47 -4.20 -9.37
CA PHE A 143 -5.08 -4.17 -8.94
C PHE A 143 -4.65 -2.77 -8.47
N PHE A 144 -5.06 -1.71 -9.16
CA PHE A 144 -4.64 -0.34 -8.84
C PHE A 144 -5.43 0.30 -7.72
N THR A 145 -6.75 0.11 -7.72
CA THR A 145 -7.63 0.87 -6.80
C THR A 145 -7.62 0.35 -5.38
N GLY A 146 -7.15 -0.89 -5.18
CA GLY A 146 -6.90 -1.48 -3.86
C GLY A 146 -6.03 -0.59 -2.98
N THR A 147 -4.91 -0.12 -3.52
CA THR A 147 -3.86 0.54 -2.74
C THR A 147 -3.97 2.07 -2.71
N ILE A 148 -4.73 2.68 -3.63
CA ILE A 148 -4.85 4.15 -3.74
C ILE A 148 -5.50 4.78 -2.50
N PHE A 149 -6.57 4.18 -1.97
CA PHE A 149 -7.24 4.73 -0.79
C PHE A 149 -6.35 4.66 0.46
N ILE A 150 -5.61 3.56 0.61
CA ILE A 150 -4.64 3.39 1.69
C ILE A 150 -3.47 4.37 1.53
N ALA A 151 -3.00 4.60 0.30
CA ALA A 151 -1.96 5.58 -0.02
C ALA A 151 -2.37 7.01 0.36
N ASN A 152 -3.58 7.42 0.01
CA ASN A 152 -4.11 8.74 0.38
C ASN A 152 -4.28 8.88 1.91
N PHE A 153 -4.76 7.83 2.59
CA PHE A 153 -4.82 7.82 4.05
C PHE A 153 -3.43 7.93 4.68
N TYR A 154 -2.48 7.14 4.19
CA TYR A 154 -1.09 7.15 4.62
C TYR A 154 -0.48 8.55 4.48
N GLY A 155 -0.62 9.18 3.31
CA GLY A 155 -0.10 10.53 3.04
C GLY A 155 -0.69 11.56 3.98
N LYS A 156 -2.02 11.57 4.15
CA LYS A 156 -2.70 12.48 5.07
C LYS A 156 -2.22 12.33 6.51
N CYS A 157 -1.94 11.13 6.99
CA CYS A 157 -1.56 10.93 8.38
C CYS A 157 -0.04 11.05 8.62
N THR A 158 0.80 10.83 7.60
CA THR A 158 2.26 10.94 7.72
C THR A 158 2.76 12.34 7.35
N GLU A 159 2.30 12.91 6.24
CA GLU A 159 2.77 14.22 5.77
C GLU A 159 2.08 15.39 6.49
N ALA A 160 0.81 15.26 6.89
CA ALA A 160 0.21 16.28 7.77
C ALA A 160 0.90 16.31 9.13
N LYS A 161 1.35 15.15 9.66
CA LYS A 161 2.14 15.10 10.90
C LYS A 161 3.47 15.84 10.74
N ASN A 162 4.10 15.79 9.57
CA ASN A 162 5.30 16.57 9.27
C ASN A 162 5.02 18.08 9.15
N ILE A 163 3.84 18.51 8.68
CA ILE A 163 3.44 19.93 8.64
C ILE A 163 3.13 20.46 10.05
N PHE A 164 2.52 19.65 10.92
CA PHE A 164 2.25 20.05 12.30
C PHE A 164 3.51 20.02 13.18
N VAL A 165 4.46 19.13 12.91
CA VAL A 165 5.77 19.09 13.59
C VAL A 165 6.73 20.18 13.09
N SER A 166 6.57 20.66 11.84
CA SER A 166 7.45 21.67 11.24
C SER A 166 7.04 23.12 11.49
N LYS A 167 5.93 23.38 12.19
CA LYS A 167 5.59 24.76 12.60
C LYS A 167 6.53 25.15 13.74
N PRO A 168 7.51 26.05 13.55
CA PRO A 168 8.31 26.52 14.65
C PRO A 168 7.42 27.38 15.55
N GLU A 169 7.53 27.16 16.85
CA GLU A 169 6.87 27.89 17.93
C GLU A 169 7.45 29.31 18.09
N TYR A 170 7.61 30.06 16.99
CA TYR A 170 8.27 31.36 16.98
C TYR A 170 7.61 32.36 16.02
N GLU A 171 6.29 32.48 16.11
CA GLU A 171 5.55 33.65 15.60
C GLU A 171 4.61 34.15 16.70
N ASP A 172 5.16 34.55 17.85
CA ASP A 172 4.43 35.31 18.87
C ASP A 172 5.36 36.28 19.63
N GLN A 173 6.24 36.97 18.89
CA GLN A 173 6.89 38.19 19.38
C GLN A 173 6.76 39.30 18.35
N VAL A 174 5.60 39.96 18.39
CA VAL A 174 5.45 41.30 17.81
C VAL A 174 6.05 42.30 18.81
N PRO A 175 7.10 43.07 18.45
CA PRO A 175 7.55 44.16 19.31
C PRO A 175 6.57 45.33 19.18
N VAL A 176 6.11 45.84 20.32
CA VAL A 176 5.44 47.14 20.47
C VAL A 176 6.48 48.24 20.43
#